data_AF-A0A009RTZ3-F1
#
_entry.id   AF-A0A009RTZ3-F1
#
_cell.length_a   1.000
_cell.length_b   1.000
_cell.length_c   1.000
_cell.angle_alpha   90.00
_cell.angle_beta   90.00
_cell.angle_gamma   90.00
#
_symmetry.space_group_name_H-M   'P 1'
#
loop_
_entity.id
_entity.type
_entity.pdbx_description
1 polymer ?
#
loop_
_entity_poly.entity_id
_entity_poly.type
_entity_poly.pdbx_seq_one_letter_code
_entity_poly.pdbx_strand_id
1 'polypeptide(L)'
;MNAVVGAKKGSKKQRQPVISPDSAQSKTFIKVLYGLAEGEIEGLANGLQSIYLEETPLQNADGSLNFENVKVDFRNGTNDQEYIEGFPAVESETAIDVELKSETPWVRAFSNLDLDAVRLRLKWGPLRTQNATNGDVSGVTIEYAIDLQTEPYRVCRRLFYLS
;
A
#
# COMPACT_ATOMS: atom_id res chain seq x y z
N MET A 1 -25.51 -50.96 -44.57
CA MET A 1 -24.46 -50.14 -43.93
C MET A 1 -25.16 -49.15 -43.01
N ASN A 2 -25.16 -49.41 -41.70
CA ASN A 2 -25.87 -48.56 -40.74
C ASN A 2 -24.96 -47.39 -40.35
N ALA A 3 -25.35 -46.18 -40.72
CA ALA A 3 -24.65 -44.97 -40.32
C ALA A 3 -24.86 -44.72 -38.82
N VAL A 4 -23.79 -44.80 -38.03
CA VAL A 4 -23.79 -44.40 -36.63
C VAL A 4 -23.75 -42.87 -36.60
N VAL A 5 -24.90 -42.25 -36.34
CA VAL A 5 -24.99 -40.80 -36.14
C VAL A 5 -24.70 -40.51 -34.66
N GLY A 6 -23.47 -40.06 -34.38
CA GLY A 6 -23.09 -39.60 -33.06
C GLY A 6 -23.76 -38.26 -32.74
N ALA A 7 -24.70 -38.26 -31.79
CA ALA A 7 -25.19 -37.01 -31.21
C ALA A 7 -24.07 -36.37 -30.39
N LYS A 8 -23.49 -35.27 -30.86
CA LYS A 8 -22.64 -34.40 -30.02
C LYS A 8 -23.50 -33.83 -28.91
N LYS A 9 -23.49 -34.49 -27.75
CA LYS A 9 -24.04 -33.96 -26.50
C LYS A 9 -23.38 -32.59 -26.28
N GLY A 10 -24.20 -31.56 -26.19
CA GLY A 10 -23.82 -30.15 -26.26
C GLY A 10 -22.49 -29.83 -25.58
N SER A 11 -21.67 -29.08 -26.30
CA SER A 11 -20.46 -28.42 -25.83
C SER A 11 -20.76 -27.61 -24.57
N LYS A 12 -20.62 -28.24 -23.39
CA LYS A 12 -20.53 -27.53 -22.13
C LYS A 12 -19.26 -26.69 -22.23
N LYS A 13 -19.41 -25.38 -22.49
CA LYS A 13 -18.33 -24.41 -22.31
C LYS A 13 -17.70 -24.68 -20.94
N GLN A 14 -16.41 -24.99 -20.91
CA GLN A 14 -15.66 -25.07 -19.67
C GLN A 14 -15.82 -23.73 -18.97
N ARG A 15 -16.45 -23.73 -17.79
CA ARG A 15 -16.66 -22.51 -17.01
C ARG A 15 -15.30 -21.96 -16.63
N GLN A 16 -15.04 -20.71 -16.99
CA GLN A 16 -13.85 -20.00 -16.53
C GLN A 16 -14.08 -19.60 -15.07
N PRO A 17 -13.17 -19.97 -14.15
CA PRO A 17 -13.28 -19.57 -12.75
C PRO A 17 -13.34 -18.05 -12.64
N VAL A 18 -14.30 -17.56 -11.85
CA VAL A 18 -14.44 -16.12 -11.58
C VAL A 18 -13.54 -15.80 -10.38
N ILE A 19 -12.60 -14.87 -10.57
CA ILE A 19 -11.74 -14.35 -9.51
C ILE A 19 -12.41 -13.09 -8.97
N SER A 20 -12.72 -13.09 -7.67
CA SER A 20 -13.23 -11.88 -7.01
C SER A 20 -12.14 -10.80 -7.01
N PRO A 21 -12.49 -9.52 -7.27
CA PRO A 21 -11.52 -8.43 -7.29
C PRO A 21 -10.83 -8.30 -5.93
N ASP A 22 -9.50 -8.33 -5.92
CA ASP A 22 -8.68 -8.23 -4.71
C ASP A 22 -8.44 -6.76 -4.37
N SER A 23 -8.95 -6.30 -3.22
CA SER A 23 -8.70 -4.96 -2.68
C SER A 23 -7.54 -4.91 -1.68
N ALA A 24 -6.88 -6.03 -1.40
CA ALA A 24 -5.80 -6.13 -0.41
C ALA A 24 -4.44 -5.56 -0.89
N GLN A 25 -4.37 -5.02 -2.11
CA GLN A 25 -3.16 -4.39 -2.64
C GLN A 25 -2.99 -2.98 -2.06
N SER A 26 -2.23 -2.87 -0.98
CA SER A 26 -1.83 -1.59 -0.38
C SER A 26 -0.86 -0.84 -1.31
N LYS A 27 -1.24 0.36 -1.78
CA LYS A 27 -0.32 1.31 -2.40
C LYS A 27 0.38 2.12 -1.29
N THR A 28 1.68 1.96 -1.13
CA THR A 28 2.47 2.70 -0.14
C THR A 28 3.25 3.80 -0.85
N PHE A 29 3.09 5.05 -0.39
CA PHE A 29 3.89 6.18 -0.86
C PHE A 29 5.04 6.43 0.12
N ILE A 30 6.25 6.66 -0.40
CA ILE A 30 7.45 6.95 0.39
C ILE A 30 7.87 8.39 0.08
N LYS A 31 8.30 9.13 1.12
CA LYS A 31 8.93 10.45 0.99
C LYS A 31 10.36 10.34 1.50
N VAL A 32 11.32 10.87 0.75
CA VAL A 32 12.75 10.83 1.10
C VAL A 32 13.33 12.23 0.94
N LEU A 33 14.10 12.69 1.92
CA LEU A 33 14.84 13.95 1.89
C LEU A 33 16.34 13.66 2.01
N TYR A 34 17.12 14.16 1.06
CA TYR A 34 18.57 14.01 1.03
C TYR A 34 19.26 15.38 1.09
N GLY A 35 20.22 15.54 2.01
CA GLY A 35 21.14 16.66 2.03
C GLY A 35 22.38 16.34 1.21
N LEU A 36 22.55 17.00 0.06
CA LEU A 36 23.66 16.74 -0.88
C LEU A 36 24.89 17.60 -0.58
N ALA A 37 24.69 18.84 -0.17
CA ALA A 37 25.75 19.81 0.09
C ALA A 37 25.33 20.78 1.21
N GLU A 38 26.31 21.39 1.87
CA GLU A 38 26.10 22.39 2.94
C GLU A 38 26.01 23.83 2.39
N GLY A 39 26.48 24.07 1.17
CA GLY A 39 26.49 25.39 0.53
C GLY A 39 25.81 25.40 -0.84
N GLU A 40 25.84 26.57 -1.49
CA GLU A 40 25.17 26.77 -2.78
C GLU A 40 25.77 25.90 -3.89
N ILE A 41 24.92 25.18 -4.61
CA ILE A 41 25.27 24.33 -5.74
C ILE A 41 24.39 24.66 -6.96
N GLU A 42 24.97 24.55 -8.14
CA GLU A 42 24.27 24.75 -9.44
C GLU A 42 23.07 23.80 -9.60
N GLY A 43 23.19 22.57 -9.09
CA GLY A 43 22.15 21.57 -9.11
C GLY A 43 22.64 20.19 -9.54
N LEU A 44 21.71 19.33 -9.93
CA LEU A 44 22.04 18.01 -10.50
C LEU A 44 22.57 18.18 -11.93
N ALA A 45 23.68 17.51 -12.24
CA ALA A 45 24.39 17.65 -13.52
C ALA A 45 23.50 17.50 -14.77
N ASN A 46 22.51 16.58 -14.73
CA ASN A 46 21.53 16.37 -15.81
C ASN A 46 20.07 16.46 -15.29
N GLY A 47 19.83 17.25 -14.24
CA GLY A 47 18.49 17.39 -13.65
C GLY A 47 17.90 16.04 -13.22
N LEU A 48 16.66 15.75 -13.64
CA LEU A 48 15.96 14.51 -13.28
C LEU A 48 16.61 13.25 -13.87
N GLN A 49 17.41 13.37 -14.93
CA GLN A 49 18.15 12.24 -15.50
C GLN A 49 19.25 11.75 -14.56
N SER A 50 19.69 12.59 -13.62
CA SER A 50 20.68 12.23 -12.60
C SER A 50 20.07 11.46 -11.42
N ILE A 51 18.74 11.28 -11.36
CA ILE A 51 18.06 10.58 -10.28
C ILE A 51 17.73 9.17 -10.77
N TYR A 52 18.24 8.15 -10.08
CA TYR A 52 18.03 6.75 -10.44
C TYR A 52 17.20 6.03 -9.37
N LEU A 53 16.21 5.27 -9.81
CA LEU A 53 15.46 4.33 -8.99
C LEU A 53 15.74 2.93 -9.54
N GLU A 54 16.36 2.06 -8.73
CA GLU A 54 16.74 0.70 -9.16
C GLU A 54 17.50 0.71 -10.51
N GLU A 55 18.57 1.53 -10.58
CA GLU A 55 19.42 1.72 -11.77
C GLU A 55 18.74 2.30 -13.02
N THR A 56 17.45 2.66 -12.93
CA THR A 56 16.69 3.29 -14.03
C THR A 56 16.61 4.80 -13.79
N PRO A 57 17.01 5.65 -14.75
CA PRO A 57 16.91 7.09 -14.57
C PRO A 57 15.44 7.52 -14.52
N LEU A 58 15.12 8.55 -13.74
CA LEU A 58 13.75 9.03 -13.60
C LEU A 58 13.21 9.59 -14.91
N GLN A 59 14.07 10.30 -15.64
CA GLN A 59 13.80 10.88 -16.94
C GLN A 59 14.80 10.34 -17.97
N ASN A 60 14.30 10.01 -19.15
CA ASN A 60 15.11 9.60 -20.29
C ASN A 60 15.75 10.81 -21.00
N ALA A 61 16.71 10.54 -21.89
CA ALA A 61 17.36 11.56 -22.70
C ALA A 61 16.38 12.31 -23.63
N ASP A 62 15.27 11.67 -24.01
CA ASP A 62 14.19 12.25 -24.82
C ASP A 62 13.18 13.07 -23.99
N GLY A 63 13.38 13.18 -22.68
CA GLY A 63 12.51 13.91 -21.76
C GLY A 63 11.33 13.10 -21.21
N SER A 64 11.12 11.85 -21.65
CA SER A 64 10.06 10.98 -21.13
C SER A 64 10.37 10.50 -19.71
N LEU A 65 9.35 10.38 -18.86
CA LEU A 65 9.48 9.88 -17.49
C LEU A 65 9.29 8.35 -17.46
N ASN A 66 10.19 7.64 -16.80
CA ASN A 66 10.11 6.18 -16.66
C ASN A 66 9.16 5.73 -15.54
N PHE A 67 8.81 6.65 -14.63
CA PHE A 67 7.97 6.35 -13.47
C PHE A 67 6.82 7.35 -13.38
N GLU A 68 5.62 6.83 -13.15
CA GLU A 68 4.45 7.64 -12.85
C GLU A 68 4.36 7.90 -11.34
N ASN A 69 3.78 9.04 -10.95
CA ASN A 69 3.57 9.45 -9.55
C ASN A 69 4.84 9.72 -8.73
N VAL A 70 5.96 10.05 -9.39
CA VAL A 70 7.15 10.56 -8.69
C VAL A 70 7.13 12.09 -8.73
N LYS A 71 7.26 12.71 -7.55
CA LYS A 71 7.48 14.17 -7.42
C LYS A 71 8.85 14.39 -6.81
N VAL A 72 9.65 15.23 -7.47
CA VAL A 72 10.97 15.65 -6.99
C VAL A 72 10.94 17.15 -6.74
N ASP A 73 11.50 17.56 -5.62
CA ASP A 73 11.78 18.95 -5.28
C ASP A 73 13.29 19.06 -4.99
N PHE A 74 13.92 20.11 -5.50
CA PHE A 74 15.36 20.31 -5.40
C PHE A 74 15.65 21.73 -4.92
N ARG A 75 16.59 21.87 -3.98
CA ARG A 75 17.02 23.15 -3.43
C ARG A 75 18.52 23.30 -3.58
N ASN A 76 18.94 24.46 -4.08
CA ASN A 76 20.32 24.73 -4.45
C ASN A 76 21.24 25.07 -3.26
N GLY A 77 20.79 24.98 -2.01
CA GLY A 77 21.56 25.43 -0.83
C GLY A 77 21.84 26.95 -0.67
N THR A 78 21.10 27.84 -1.34
CA THR A 78 21.12 29.30 -1.08
C THR A 78 20.76 29.65 0.37
N ASN A 79 21.21 30.80 0.88
CA ASN A 79 20.84 31.26 2.24
C ASN A 79 19.35 31.53 2.39
N ASP A 80 18.73 32.16 1.38
CA ASP A 80 17.29 32.37 1.34
C ASP A 80 16.65 31.22 0.56
N GLN A 81 15.97 30.33 1.27
CA GLN A 81 15.23 29.20 0.69
C GLN A 81 13.87 29.02 1.32
N GLU A 82 12.91 28.61 0.50
CA GLU A 82 11.61 28.21 0.98
C GLU A 82 11.72 26.95 1.86
N TYR A 83 10.82 26.82 2.82
CA TYR A 83 10.75 25.63 3.65
C TYR A 83 10.36 24.39 2.81
N ILE A 84 10.87 23.21 3.17
CA ILE A 84 10.48 21.94 2.53
C ILE A 84 9.29 21.37 3.29
N GLU A 85 8.10 21.55 2.73
CA GLU A 85 6.87 21.00 3.28
C GLU A 85 6.76 19.49 3.05
N GLY A 86 6.04 18.79 3.93
CA GLY A 86 5.67 17.40 3.71
C GLY A 86 6.52 16.34 4.43
N PHE A 87 7.45 16.75 5.29
CA PHE A 87 8.10 15.92 6.32
C PHE A 87 7.68 16.32 7.75
N PRO A 88 6.37 16.40 8.07
CA PRO A 88 5.92 16.94 9.36
C PRO A 88 6.10 15.97 10.54
N ALA A 89 6.47 14.71 10.30
CA ALA A 89 6.38 13.67 11.31
C ALA A 89 7.65 12.83 11.41
N VAL A 90 8.15 12.68 12.64
CA VAL A 90 9.06 11.61 13.00
C VAL A 90 8.20 10.39 13.33
N GLU A 91 8.16 9.43 12.41
CA GLU A 91 7.38 8.20 12.59
C GLU A 91 8.25 7.13 13.28
N SER A 92 7.77 6.57 14.39
CA SER A 92 8.40 5.41 15.04
C SER A 92 7.54 4.18 14.80
N GLU A 93 8.06 3.23 14.03
CA GLU A 93 7.38 1.96 13.78
C GLU A 93 7.85 0.90 14.78
N THR A 94 6.90 0.28 15.48
CA THR A 94 7.16 -0.91 16.29
C THR A 94 6.42 -2.08 15.64
N ALA A 95 7.15 -3.11 15.23
CA ALA A 95 6.53 -4.37 14.80
C ALA A 95 5.82 -5.03 16.00
N ILE A 96 4.58 -5.45 15.79
CA ILE A 96 3.75 -6.09 16.81
C ILE A 96 3.30 -7.43 16.23
N ASP A 97 3.97 -8.50 16.62
CA ASP A 97 3.69 -9.86 16.15
C ASP A 97 2.55 -10.50 16.97
N VAL A 98 1.41 -9.81 17.04
CA VAL A 98 0.21 -10.29 17.73
C VAL A 98 -0.82 -10.73 16.69
N GLU A 99 -1.24 -11.99 16.79
CA GLU A 99 -2.38 -12.49 16.04
C GLU A 99 -3.68 -11.91 16.61
N LEU A 100 -4.41 -11.16 15.79
CA LEU A 100 -5.73 -10.65 16.15
C LEU A 100 -6.79 -11.73 15.96
N LYS A 101 -7.60 -11.97 17.00
CA LYS A 101 -8.70 -12.93 17.00
C LYS A 101 -10.00 -12.22 17.32
N SER A 102 -11.10 -12.67 16.72
CA SER A 102 -12.42 -12.04 16.93
C SER A 102 -12.89 -12.11 18.39
N GLU A 103 -12.44 -13.13 19.14
CA GLU A 103 -12.84 -13.33 20.54
C GLU A 103 -12.07 -12.44 21.52
N THR A 104 -10.80 -12.12 21.21
CA THR A 104 -9.90 -11.44 22.14
C THR A 104 -9.41 -10.13 21.53
N PRO A 105 -9.87 -8.97 22.04
CA PRO A 105 -9.37 -7.68 21.57
C PRO A 105 -7.93 -7.48 22.02
N TRP A 106 -7.13 -6.85 21.16
CA TRP A 106 -5.78 -6.40 21.50
C TRP A 106 -5.81 -4.92 21.86
N VAL A 107 -5.23 -4.57 23.01
CA VAL A 107 -5.22 -3.21 23.55
C VAL A 107 -3.78 -2.77 23.80
N ARG A 108 -3.43 -1.57 23.35
CA ARG A 108 -2.11 -0.94 23.61
C ARG A 108 -2.29 0.48 24.11
N ALA A 109 -1.65 0.78 25.25
CA ALA A 109 -1.55 2.12 25.78
C ALA A 109 -0.29 2.81 25.23
N PHE A 110 -0.43 4.09 24.87
CA PHE A 110 0.69 4.95 24.50
C PHE A 110 0.84 6.03 25.56
N SER A 111 2.03 6.15 26.14
CA SER A 111 2.34 7.13 27.19
C SER A 111 3.11 8.35 26.67
N ASN A 112 3.49 8.34 25.38
CA ASN A 112 4.17 9.46 24.76
C ASN A 112 3.16 10.56 24.42
N LEU A 113 3.31 11.72 25.04
CA LEU A 113 2.43 12.88 24.89
C LEU A 113 2.70 13.69 23.62
N ASP A 114 3.84 13.46 22.97
CA ASP A 114 4.21 14.12 21.69
C ASP A 114 3.63 13.39 20.47
N LEU A 115 2.76 12.38 20.67
CA LEU A 115 2.13 11.64 19.58
C LEU A 115 0.89 12.36 19.05
N ASP A 116 0.97 12.87 17.82
CA ASP A 116 -0.17 13.50 17.15
C ASP A 116 -1.05 12.50 16.38
N ALA A 117 -0.50 11.35 15.97
CA ALA A 117 -1.22 10.36 15.17
C ALA A 117 -0.71 8.93 15.42
N VAL A 118 -1.62 7.96 15.30
CA VAL A 118 -1.30 6.52 15.34
C VAL A 118 -1.63 5.91 13.98
N ARG A 119 -0.62 5.28 13.35
CA ARG A 119 -0.82 4.49 12.13
C ARG A 119 -0.84 3.01 12.49
N LEU A 120 -1.91 2.32 12.12
CA LEU A 120 -2.06 0.88 12.28
C LEU A 120 -1.83 0.19 10.93
N ARG A 121 -0.96 -0.83 10.91
CA ARG A 121 -0.76 -1.71 9.76
C ARG A 121 -1.27 -3.09 10.10
N LEU A 122 -2.27 -3.55 9.36
CA LEU A 122 -2.83 -4.89 9.49
C LEU A 122 -2.33 -5.72 8.33
N LYS A 123 -1.82 -6.92 8.63
CA LYS A 123 -1.31 -7.86 7.64
C LYS A 123 -2.13 -9.13 7.71
N TRP A 124 -2.58 -9.58 6.55
CA TRP A 124 -3.35 -10.80 6.39
C TRP A 124 -2.55 -11.78 5.52
N GLY A 125 -2.78 -13.07 5.73
CA GLY A 125 -2.39 -14.09 4.74
C GLY A 125 -3.25 -13.97 3.47
N PRO A 126 -3.07 -14.88 2.49
CA PRO A 126 -3.89 -14.89 1.28
C PRO A 126 -5.38 -15.09 1.61
N LEU A 127 -6.19 -14.05 1.39
CA LEU A 127 -7.63 -14.01 1.66
C LEU A 127 -8.44 -14.61 0.50
N ARG A 128 -8.31 -15.91 0.30
CA ARG A 128 -9.01 -16.62 -0.79
C ARG A 128 -9.42 -18.01 -0.36
N THR A 129 -10.65 -18.38 -0.67
CA THR A 129 -11.12 -19.76 -0.53
C THR A 129 -11.31 -20.35 -1.91
N GLN A 130 -10.57 -21.42 -2.22
CA GLN A 130 -10.71 -22.13 -3.48
C GLN A 130 -11.65 -23.33 -3.30
N ASN A 131 -12.71 -23.39 -4.09
CA ASN A 131 -13.60 -24.54 -4.10
C ASN A 131 -12.95 -25.67 -4.92
N ALA A 132 -12.60 -26.77 -4.24
CA ALA A 132 -11.89 -27.90 -4.83
C ALA A 132 -12.68 -28.65 -5.93
N THR A 133 -13.98 -28.43 -6.05
CA THR A 133 -14.85 -29.13 -7.01
C THR A 133 -15.05 -28.35 -8.32
N ASN A 134 -14.99 -27.02 -8.29
CA ASN A 134 -15.25 -26.18 -9.48
C ASN A 134 -14.12 -25.16 -9.78
N GLY A 135 -13.09 -25.08 -8.94
CA GLY A 135 -11.95 -24.17 -9.10
C GLY A 135 -12.25 -22.70 -8.81
N ASP A 136 -13.46 -22.36 -8.34
CA ASP A 136 -13.85 -20.98 -8.02
C ASP A 136 -13.06 -20.46 -6.83
N VAL A 137 -12.70 -19.18 -6.90
CA VAL A 137 -12.10 -18.45 -5.79
C VAL A 137 -13.12 -17.48 -5.23
N SER A 138 -13.70 -17.81 -4.08
CA SER A 138 -14.55 -16.90 -3.33
C SER A 138 -13.70 -15.98 -2.44
N GLY A 139 -14.04 -14.69 -2.44
CA GLY A 139 -13.43 -13.69 -1.56
C GLY A 139 -13.79 -13.95 -0.09
N VAL A 140 -12.92 -13.49 0.80
CA VAL A 140 -13.14 -13.51 2.25
C VAL A 140 -13.31 -12.07 2.71
N THR A 141 -14.41 -11.76 3.40
CA THR A 141 -14.60 -10.46 4.03
C THR A 141 -14.13 -10.49 5.47
N ILE A 142 -13.26 -9.56 5.86
CA ILE A 142 -12.82 -9.35 7.25
C ILE A 142 -13.43 -8.05 7.77
N GLU A 143 -14.19 -8.16 8.86
CA GLU A 143 -14.71 -7.02 9.60
C GLU A 143 -13.80 -6.74 10.80
N TYR A 144 -13.43 -5.49 11.00
CA TYR A 144 -12.66 -5.08 12.17
C TYR A 144 -13.10 -3.72 12.70
N ALA A 145 -12.91 -3.52 14.00
CA ALA A 145 -13.19 -2.27 14.68
C ALA A 145 -11.91 -1.74 15.33
N ILE A 146 -11.71 -0.43 15.24
CA ILE A 146 -10.64 0.27 15.96
C ILE A 146 -11.30 1.21 16.95
N ASP A 147 -10.96 1.02 18.23
CA ASP A 147 -11.43 1.84 19.34
C ASP A 147 -10.27 2.72 19.82
N LEU A 148 -10.44 4.04 19.70
CA LEU A 148 -9.50 5.03 20.21
C LEU A 148 -10.06 5.68 21.47
N GLN A 149 -9.25 5.68 22.53
CA GLN A 149 -9.57 6.35 23.78
C GLN A 149 -8.45 7.34 24.13
N THR A 150 -8.75 8.63 24.04
CA THR A 150 -7.83 9.73 24.44
C THR A 150 -8.16 10.28 25.82
N GLU A 151 -9.39 10.10 26.29
CA GLU A 151 -9.87 10.54 27.60
C GLU A 151 -10.52 9.37 28.35
N PRO A 152 -10.52 9.36 29.70
CA PRO A 152 -11.04 8.23 30.49
C PRO A 152 -12.51 7.87 30.21
N TYR A 153 -13.28 8.79 29.63
CA TYR A 153 -14.73 8.67 29.47
C TYR A 153 -15.21 8.69 28.01
N ARG A 154 -14.32 8.76 27.03
CA ARG A 154 -14.70 8.82 25.60
C ARG A 154 -13.92 7.79 24.79
N VAL A 155 -14.66 6.83 24.24
CA VAL A 155 -14.15 5.88 23.25
C VAL A 155 -14.78 6.22 21.90
N CYS A 156 -13.94 6.43 20.90
CA CYS A 156 -14.35 6.59 19.51
C CYS A 156 -14.13 5.25 18.79
N ARG A 157 -15.21 4.58 18.38
CA ARG A 157 -15.16 3.34 17.59
C ARG A 157 -15.37 3.65 16.12
N ARG A 158 -14.54 3.07 15.26
CA ARG A 158 -14.75 3.07 13.80
C ARG A 158 -14.75 1.64 13.27
N LEU A 159 -15.79 1.31 12.51
CA LEU A 159 -15.97 0.02 11.83
C LEU A 159 -15.38 0.07 10.42
N PHE A 160 -14.65 -0.98 10.06
CA PHE A 160 -14.01 -1.12 8.76
C PHE A 160 -14.23 -2.54 8.21
N TYR A 161 -14.19 -2.63 6.88
CA TYR A 161 -14.40 -3.87 6.13
C TYR A 161 -13.31 -4.00 5.08
N LEU A 162 -12.76 -5.20 4.94
CA LEU A 162 -11.87 -5.59 3.85
C LEU A 162 -12.53 -6.73 3.07
N SER A 163 -12.69 -6.58 1.75
CA SER A 163 -13.38 -7.53 0.87
C SER A 163 -12.53 -7.97 -0.31
#